data_AF-A0AAV4U361-F1
#
_entry.id   AF-A0AAV4U361-F1
#
_cell.length_a   1.000
_cell.length_b   1.000
_cell.length_c   1.000
_cell.angle_alpha   90.00
_cell.angle_beta   90.00
_cell.angle_gamma   90.00
#
_symmetry.space_group_name_H-M   'P 1'
#
loop_
_entity.id
_entity.type
_entity.pdbx_description
1 polymer ?
#
loop_
_entity_poly.entity_id
_entity_poly.type
_entity_poly.pdbx_seq_one_letter_code
_entity_poly.pdbx_strand_id
1 'polypeptide(L)'
;MSIAINSDVLVENFVPGKLSSYGLDYENLNKVAPHLIYCSITGFGSTGPYSTRPGFDVIAASIGGLLNITGPENGEPCKIGVAMTDLSTGLYAHGAIMAALLQRMKTSKGQKIDCNLLSTQASLLVNISSNFLNGKKEAKRWGTAHESIVPYQAFETKDGYITLAAASNRQFKILCEAIEDVGSCINNLAAC
;
A
#
# COMPACT_ATOMS: atom_id res chain seq x y z
N MET A 1 -4.22 18.17 -28.55
CA MET A 1 -2.78 17.90 -28.85
C MET A 1 -1.87 19.05 -28.42
N SER A 2 -2.20 20.33 -28.65
CA SER A 2 -1.34 21.46 -28.26
C SER A 2 -0.95 21.48 -26.78
N ILE A 3 -1.85 21.11 -25.86
CA ILE A 3 -1.55 21.02 -24.42
C ILE A 3 -0.43 20.01 -24.17
N ALA A 4 -0.54 18.79 -24.70
CA ALA A 4 0.45 17.73 -24.50
C ALA A 4 1.85 18.09 -25.03
N ILE A 5 1.94 18.87 -26.11
CA ILE A 5 3.23 19.35 -26.67
C ILE A 5 3.91 20.36 -25.74
N ASN A 6 3.13 21.09 -24.94
CA ASN A 6 3.61 22.12 -24.03
C ASN A 6 3.60 21.65 -22.56
N SER A 7 3.39 20.35 -22.33
CA SER A 7 3.30 19.75 -21.00
C SER A 7 4.46 18.79 -20.77
N ASP A 8 4.97 18.76 -19.54
CA ASP A 8 6.01 17.81 -19.17
C ASP A 8 5.46 16.43 -18.78
N VAL A 9 4.29 16.44 -18.15
CA VAL A 9 3.65 15.25 -17.58
C VAL A 9 2.17 15.27 -17.90
N LEU A 10 1.66 14.14 -18.38
CA LEU A 10 0.24 13.83 -18.44
C LEU A 10 -0.04 12.73 -17.43
N VAL A 11 -1.02 12.96 -16.55
CA VAL A 11 -1.51 11.94 -15.61
C VAL A 11 -2.96 11.65 -15.92
N GLU A 12 -3.32 10.38 -15.98
CA GLU A 12 -4.68 9.94 -16.27
C GLU A 12 -5.03 8.67 -15.51
N ASN A 13 -6.31 8.52 -15.18
CA ASN A 13 -6.85 7.36 -14.47
C ASN A 13 -8.18 6.88 -15.08
N PHE A 14 -8.32 6.98 -16.40
CA PHE A 14 -9.54 6.52 -17.06
C PHE A 14 -9.61 4.99 -17.10
N VAL A 15 -10.81 4.47 -17.37
CA VAL A 15 -10.98 3.04 -17.69
C VAL A 15 -10.05 2.67 -18.86
N PRO A 16 -9.33 1.55 -18.78
CA PRO A 16 -8.39 1.13 -19.82
C PRO A 16 -8.98 1.21 -21.24
N GLY A 17 -8.21 1.78 -22.17
CA GLY A 17 -8.61 1.99 -23.57
C GLY A 17 -9.46 3.24 -23.85
N LYS A 18 -9.96 3.94 -22.82
CA LYS A 18 -10.79 5.14 -23.01
C LYS A 18 -10.05 6.26 -23.74
N LEU A 19 -8.83 6.60 -23.34
CA LEU A 19 -8.04 7.63 -24.03
C LEU A 19 -7.58 7.19 -25.42
N SER A 20 -7.34 5.89 -25.63
CA SER A 20 -7.05 5.34 -26.96
C SER A 20 -8.18 5.62 -27.95
N SER A 21 -9.45 5.55 -27.50
CA SER A 21 -10.60 5.90 -28.35
C SER A 21 -10.65 7.36 -28.80
N TYR A 22 -9.90 8.25 -28.13
CA TYR A 22 -9.75 9.66 -28.48
C TYR A 22 -8.40 9.96 -29.17
N GLY A 23 -7.57 8.95 -29.44
CA GLY A 23 -6.22 9.13 -29.96
C GLY A 23 -5.26 9.82 -28.98
N LEU A 24 -5.56 9.74 -27.67
CA LEU A 24 -4.80 10.35 -26.58
C LEU A 24 -4.00 9.32 -25.79
N ASP A 25 -3.81 8.11 -26.31
CA ASP A 25 -2.90 7.11 -25.75
C ASP A 25 -1.42 7.51 -25.91
N TYR A 26 -0.56 6.80 -25.18
CA TYR A 26 0.88 7.04 -25.19
C TYR A 26 1.47 6.91 -26.60
N GLU A 27 1.07 5.90 -27.36
CA GLU A 27 1.63 5.58 -28.67
C GLU A 27 1.35 6.69 -29.68
N ASN A 28 0.18 7.34 -29.59
CA ASN A 28 -0.18 8.50 -30.39
C ASN A 28 0.46 9.80 -29.89
N LEU A 29 0.48 10.03 -28.57
CA LEU A 29 1.08 11.24 -28.00
C LEU A 29 2.61 11.28 -28.16
N ASN A 30 3.29 10.13 -28.05
CA ASN A 30 4.74 10.04 -28.20
C ASN A 30 5.22 10.43 -29.62
N LYS A 31 4.37 10.33 -30.65
CA LYS A 31 4.69 10.79 -32.02
C LYS A 31 4.83 12.31 -32.10
N VAL A 32 4.07 13.05 -31.30
CA VAL A 32 4.02 14.52 -31.34
C VAL A 32 4.72 15.20 -30.16
N ALA A 33 4.86 14.48 -29.03
CA ALA A 33 5.50 14.95 -27.81
C ALA A 33 6.40 13.85 -27.20
N PRO A 34 7.53 13.49 -27.85
CA PRO A 34 8.41 12.40 -27.40
C PRO A 34 9.14 12.68 -26.07
N HIS A 35 9.02 13.90 -25.55
CA HIS A 35 9.53 14.31 -24.23
C HIS A 35 8.50 14.13 -23.11
N LEU A 36 7.25 13.83 -23.43
CA LEU A 36 6.15 13.75 -22.48
C LEU A 36 6.30 12.51 -21.59
N ILE A 37 6.15 12.70 -20.28
CA ILE A 37 5.98 11.60 -19.34
C ILE A 37 4.48 11.31 -19.25
N TYR A 38 4.08 10.12 -19.71
CA TYR A 38 2.70 9.67 -19.68
C TYR A 38 2.52 8.74 -18.48
N CYS A 39 1.74 9.13 -17.47
CA CYS A 39 1.43 8.30 -16.32
C CYS A 39 -0.04 7.84 -16.37
N SER A 40 -0.23 6.53 -16.49
CA SER A 40 -1.52 5.86 -16.39
C SER A 40 -1.68 5.26 -14.99
N ILE A 41 -2.82 5.50 -14.35
CA ILE A 41 -3.19 4.89 -13.07
C ILE A 41 -4.46 4.07 -13.25
N THR A 42 -4.35 2.75 -13.14
CA THR A 42 -5.48 1.83 -13.33
C THR A 42 -5.72 0.92 -12.13
N GLY A 43 -6.82 0.16 -12.12
CA GLY A 43 -7.06 -0.83 -11.06
C GLY A 43 -6.05 -1.97 -11.05
N PHE A 44 -5.75 -2.51 -12.23
CA PHE A 44 -5.08 -3.81 -12.36
C PHE A 44 -3.94 -3.82 -13.38
N GLY A 45 -3.56 -2.68 -13.95
CA GLY A 45 -2.52 -2.54 -14.95
C GLY A 45 -3.00 -2.80 -16.38
N SER A 46 -2.11 -2.59 -17.34
CA SER A 46 -2.41 -2.75 -18.77
C SER A 46 -2.35 -4.20 -19.29
N THR A 47 -1.96 -5.15 -18.45
CA THR A 47 -1.75 -6.56 -18.83
C THR A 47 -2.45 -7.53 -17.86
N GLY A 48 -2.54 -8.80 -18.26
CA GLY A 48 -3.16 -9.85 -17.43
C GLY A 48 -4.69 -9.90 -17.51
N PRO A 49 -5.32 -10.84 -16.77
CA PRO A 49 -6.74 -11.16 -16.92
C PRO A 49 -7.70 -10.05 -16.44
N TYR A 50 -7.20 -9.07 -15.70
CA TYR A 50 -8.00 -7.99 -15.12
C TYR A 50 -7.77 -6.63 -15.80
N SER A 51 -6.98 -6.58 -16.88
CA SER A 51 -6.57 -5.33 -17.55
C SER A 51 -7.70 -4.48 -18.12
N THR A 52 -8.89 -5.05 -18.31
CA THR A 52 -10.08 -4.34 -18.79
C THR A 52 -11.09 -4.02 -17.70
N ARG A 53 -10.82 -4.42 -16.45
CA ARG A 53 -11.75 -4.21 -15.32
C ARG A 53 -11.60 -2.79 -14.75
N PRO A 54 -12.70 -2.18 -14.30
CA PRO A 54 -12.63 -0.92 -13.56
C PRO A 54 -11.91 -1.13 -12.21
N GLY A 55 -11.11 -0.14 -11.81
CA GLY A 55 -10.38 -0.15 -10.54
C GLY A 55 -11.11 0.63 -9.46
N PHE A 56 -11.26 0.03 -8.29
CA PHE A 56 -11.75 0.69 -7.08
C PHE A 56 -10.84 0.31 -5.91
N ASP A 57 -10.50 1.28 -5.05
CA ASP A 57 -9.63 1.09 -3.88
C ASP A 57 -9.97 -0.17 -3.08
N VAL A 58 -11.20 -0.26 -2.57
CA VAL A 58 -11.61 -1.36 -1.70
C VAL A 58 -11.54 -2.72 -2.38
N ILE A 59 -11.76 -2.78 -3.70
CA ILE A 59 -11.68 -4.03 -4.47
C ILE A 59 -10.20 -4.44 -4.62
N ALA A 60 -9.32 -3.51 -4.97
CA ALA A 60 -7.89 -3.76 -5.06
C ALA A 60 -7.29 -4.11 -3.69
N ALA A 61 -7.70 -3.41 -2.63
CA ALA A 61 -7.35 -3.70 -1.24
C ALA A 61 -7.77 -5.12 -0.83
N SER A 62 -8.97 -5.54 -1.25
CA SER A 62 -9.50 -6.88 -0.95
C SER A 62 -8.70 -7.97 -1.68
N ILE A 63 -8.54 -7.83 -2.99
CA ILE A 63 -7.81 -8.80 -3.83
C ILE A 63 -6.34 -8.86 -3.43
N GLY A 64 -5.74 -7.71 -3.10
CA GLY A 64 -4.36 -7.59 -2.64
C GLY A 64 -4.15 -7.97 -1.17
N GLY A 65 -5.17 -8.51 -0.48
CA GLY A 65 -5.03 -9.11 0.84
C GLY A 65 -5.09 -8.17 2.04
N LEU A 66 -5.28 -6.85 1.84
CA LEU A 66 -5.32 -5.88 2.94
C LEU A 66 -6.46 -6.16 3.92
N LEU A 67 -7.65 -6.41 3.38
CA LEU A 67 -8.83 -6.69 4.20
C LEU A 67 -8.67 -8.02 4.94
N ASN A 68 -7.97 -9.00 4.35
CA ASN A 68 -7.75 -10.29 5.00
C ASN A 68 -6.94 -10.17 6.29
N ILE A 69 -6.07 -9.15 6.40
CA ILE A 69 -5.23 -8.88 7.58
C ILE A 69 -5.75 -7.75 8.47
N THR A 70 -6.83 -7.08 8.07
CA THR A 70 -7.37 -5.92 8.79
C THR A 70 -8.67 -6.27 9.50
N GLY A 71 -8.74 -5.99 10.80
CA GLY A 71 -9.93 -6.20 11.63
C GLY A 71 -9.64 -7.06 12.88
N PRO A 72 -10.66 -7.38 13.69
CA PRO A 72 -10.51 -8.24 14.86
C PRO A 72 -10.05 -9.65 14.48
N GLU A 73 -9.25 -10.30 15.34
CA GLU A 73 -8.66 -11.62 15.08
C GLU A 73 -9.68 -12.70 14.67
N ASN A 74 -10.83 -12.73 15.35
CA ASN A 74 -11.93 -13.65 15.07
C ASN A 74 -13.16 -12.94 14.47
N GLY A 75 -12.96 -11.75 13.91
CA GLY A 75 -14.04 -10.93 13.33
C GLY A 75 -14.05 -10.95 11.80
N GLU A 76 -15.06 -10.28 11.25
CA GLU A 76 -15.16 -10.02 9.81
C GLU A 76 -14.02 -9.12 9.30
N PRO A 77 -13.58 -9.28 8.04
CA PRO A 77 -12.64 -8.37 7.41
C PRO A 77 -13.13 -6.92 7.46
N CYS A 78 -12.25 -6.01 7.84
CA CYS A 78 -12.54 -4.59 7.92
C CYS A 78 -11.77 -3.81 6.86
N LYS A 79 -12.43 -2.87 6.18
CA LYS A 79 -11.71 -1.89 5.37
C LYS A 79 -10.97 -0.89 6.26
N ILE A 80 -9.87 -0.34 5.75
CA ILE A 80 -9.23 0.82 6.38
C ILE A 80 -10.17 2.04 6.26
N GLY A 81 -10.11 2.94 7.23
CA GLY A 81 -10.98 4.13 7.30
C GLY A 81 -10.79 5.15 6.18
N VAL A 82 -9.72 5.01 5.38
CA VAL A 82 -9.40 5.85 4.22
C VAL A 82 -9.02 4.96 3.03
N ALA A 83 -9.04 5.52 1.82
CA ALA A 83 -8.63 4.86 0.59
C ALA A 83 -7.10 4.68 0.53
N MET A 84 -6.59 3.76 1.36
CA MET A 84 -5.16 3.57 1.56
C MET A 84 -4.45 3.12 0.29
N THR A 85 -5.09 2.30 -0.54
CA THR A 85 -4.51 1.84 -1.80
C THR A 85 -4.45 3.00 -2.79
N ASP A 86 -5.50 3.80 -2.94
CA ASP A 86 -5.49 5.00 -3.79
C ASP A 86 -4.40 6.00 -3.37
N LEU A 87 -4.32 6.32 -2.08
CA LEU A 87 -3.33 7.26 -1.54
C LEU A 87 -1.91 6.76 -1.81
N SER A 88 -1.67 5.47 -1.56
CA SER A 88 -0.37 4.85 -1.79
C SER A 88 -0.01 4.80 -3.28
N THR A 89 -0.98 4.51 -4.16
CA THR A 89 -0.74 4.48 -5.62
C THR A 89 -0.43 5.88 -6.14
N GLY A 90 -1.08 6.92 -5.61
CA GLY A 90 -0.73 8.31 -5.89
C GLY A 90 0.71 8.64 -5.52
N LEU A 91 1.18 8.19 -4.35
CA LEU A 91 2.57 8.37 -3.91
C LEU A 91 3.57 7.59 -4.79
N TYR A 92 3.24 6.36 -5.18
CA TYR A 92 4.06 5.59 -6.13
C TYR A 92 4.13 6.26 -7.50
N ALA A 93 3.00 6.73 -8.03
CA ALA A 93 2.93 7.45 -9.30
C ALA A 93 3.75 8.74 -9.26
N HIS A 94 3.63 9.52 -8.17
CA HIS A 94 4.45 10.70 -7.95
C HIS A 94 5.95 10.36 -7.97
N GLY A 95 6.38 9.35 -7.22
CA GLY A 95 7.78 8.90 -7.20
C GLY A 95 8.27 8.46 -8.59
N ALA A 96 7.46 7.70 -9.33
CA ALA A 96 7.77 7.26 -10.68
C ALA A 96 7.88 8.42 -11.68
N ILE A 97 6.99 9.42 -11.58
CA ILE A 97 7.05 10.65 -12.39
C ILE A 97 8.34 11.42 -12.11
N MET A 98 8.71 11.58 -10.83
CA MET A 98 9.96 12.26 -10.46
C MET A 98 11.19 11.52 -11.00
N ALA A 99 11.21 10.18 -10.90
CA ALA A 99 12.28 9.37 -11.47
C ALA A 99 12.35 9.51 -13.01
N ALA A 100 11.20 9.54 -13.68
CA ALA A 100 11.11 9.72 -15.13
C ALA A 100 11.59 11.12 -15.56
N LEU A 101 11.26 12.17 -14.81
CA LEU A 101 11.76 13.53 -15.04
C LEU A 101 13.29 13.58 -14.93
N LEU A 102 13.86 12.96 -13.90
CA LEU A 102 15.31 12.87 -13.72
C LEU A 102 15.99 12.11 -14.86
N GLN A 103 15.40 11.02 -15.35
CA GLN A 103 15.94 10.30 -16.50
C GLN A 103 15.87 11.16 -17.77
N ARG A 104 14.75 11.86 -17.98
CA ARG A 104 14.55 12.73 -19.15
C ARG A 104 15.60 13.85 -19.23
N MET A 105 16.10 14.35 -18.11
CA MET A 105 17.22 15.32 -18.11
C MET A 105 18.49 14.78 -18.77
N LYS A 106 18.69 13.46 -18.80
CA LYS A 106 19.86 12.81 -19.41
C LYS A 106 19.59 12.34 -20.84
N THR A 107 18.36 11.94 -21.14
CA THR A 107 18.00 11.30 -22.42
C THR A 107 17.26 12.22 -23.37
N SER A 108 16.71 13.33 -22.88
CA SER A 108 15.72 14.19 -23.55
C SER A 108 14.45 13.46 -24.00
N LYS A 109 14.22 12.23 -23.53
CA LYS A 109 13.07 11.40 -23.89
C LYS A 109 12.17 11.18 -22.69
N GLY A 110 10.86 11.29 -22.92
CA GLY A 110 9.83 10.88 -21.99
C GLY A 110 9.68 9.35 -21.96
N GLN A 111 8.67 8.89 -21.23
CA GLN A 111 8.34 7.47 -21.13
C GLN A 111 6.89 7.27 -20.66
N LYS A 112 6.40 6.05 -20.78
CA LYS A 112 5.13 5.61 -20.20
C LYS A 112 5.38 5.01 -18.82
N ILE A 113 4.58 5.44 -17.84
CA ILE A 113 4.49 4.87 -16.51
C ILE A 113 3.12 4.18 -16.40
N ASP A 114 3.12 2.89 -16.06
CA ASP A 114 1.91 2.12 -15.75
C ASP A 114 1.88 1.82 -14.25
N CYS A 115 1.09 2.60 -13.52
CA CYS A 115 0.84 2.39 -12.10
C CYS A 115 -0.54 1.74 -11.93
N ASN A 116 -0.65 0.82 -10.97
CA ASN A 116 -1.94 0.22 -10.67
C ASN A 116 -2.16 -0.10 -9.19
N LEU A 117 -3.44 -0.10 -8.80
CA LEU A 117 -3.88 -0.31 -7.43
C LEU A 117 -3.46 -1.70 -6.89
N LEU A 118 -3.60 -2.75 -7.69
CA LEU A 118 -3.29 -4.11 -7.24
C LEU A 118 -1.80 -4.31 -6.95
N SER A 119 -0.91 -3.89 -7.86
CA SER A 119 0.54 -3.96 -7.65
C SER A 119 0.99 -3.10 -6.48
N THR A 120 0.37 -1.92 -6.32
CA THR A 120 0.60 -1.08 -5.14
C THR A 120 0.18 -1.81 -3.88
N GLN A 121 -1.01 -2.42 -3.86
CA GLN A 121 -1.45 -3.09 -2.66
C GLN A 121 -0.57 -4.29 -2.30
N ALA A 122 -0.18 -5.08 -3.29
CA ALA A 122 0.72 -6.20 -3.07
C ALA A 122 2.07 -5.75 -2.47
N SER A 123 2.60 -4.59 -2.86
CA SER A 123 3.86 -4.09 -2.31
C SER A 123 3.75 -3.63 -0.86
N LEU A 124 2.56 -3.20 -0.42
CA LEU A 124 2.30 -2.72 0.95
C LEU A 124 2.21 -3.84 2.00
N LEU A 125 2.15 -5.11 1.59
CA LEU A 125 2.09 -6.24 2.52
C LEU A 125 3.42 -6.51 3.25
N VAL A 126 4.57 -6.10 2.67
CA VAL A 126 5.91 -6.12 3.29
C VAL A 126 6.22 -7.41 4.06
N ASN A 127 6.11 -7.38 5.39
CA ASN A 127 6.45 -8.50 6.28
C ASN A 127 5.43 -9.64 6.17
N ILE A 128 4.16 -9.33 5.89
CA ILE A 128 3.11 -10.34 5.71
C ILE A 128 3.42 -11.21 4.50
N SER A 129 3.77 -10.59 3.37
CA SER A 129 4.22 -11.35 2.19
C SER A 129 5.50 -12.11 2.46
N SER A 130 6.45 -11.53 3.19
CA SER A 130 7.71 -12.18 3.54
C SER A 130 7.49 -13.45 4.39
N ASN A 131 6.57 -13.39 5.37
CA ASN A 131 6.21 -14.52 6.23
C ASN A 131 5.63 -15.68 5.41
N PHE A 132 4.75 -15.39 4.45
CA PHE A 132 4.21 -16.41 3.56
C PHE A 132 5.27 -16.98 2.61
N LEU A 133 6.05 -16.12 1.94
CA LEU A 133 7.03 -16.56 0.95
C LEU A 133 8.11 -17.45 1.57
N ASN A 134 8.66 -17.04 2.72
CA ASN A 134 9.77 -17.71 3.38
C ASN A 134 9.31 -18.88 4.28
N GLY A 135 8.18 -18.73 4.97
CA GLY A 135 7.76 -19.66 6.03
C GLY A 135 6.43 -20.37 5.76
N LYS A 136 5.74 -20.07 4.64
CA LYS A 136 4.38 -20.57 4.34
C LYS A 136 3.38 -20.28 5.45
N LYS A 137 3.63 -19.23 6.22
CA LYS A 137 2.73 -18.78 7.28
C LYS A 137 1.64 -17.94 6.66
N GLU A 138 0.42 -18.49 6.63
CA GLU A 138 -0.77 -17.76 6.20
C GLU A 138 -1.05 -16.57 7.12
N ALA A 139 -1.41 -15.46 6.51
CA ALA A 139 -1.72 -14.24 7.24
C ALA A 139 -3.10 -14.36 7.91
N LYS A 140 -3.23 -13.77 9.10
CA LYS A 140 -4.51 -13.61 9.80
C LYS A 140 -4.66 -12.21 10.36
N ARG A 141 -5.86 -11.89 10.81
CA ARG A 141 -6.16 -10.66 11.55
C ARG A 141 -5.63 -10.79 12.97
N TRP A 142 -5.16 -9.67 13.52
CA TRP A 142 -4.64 -9.58 14.89
C TRP A 142 -5.33 -8.49 15.71
N GLY A 143 -6.38 -7.85 15.18
CA GLY A 143 -6.92 -6.64 15.78
C GLY A 143 -5.86 -5.54 15.82
N THR A 144 -5.53 -5.07 17.01
CA THR A 144 -4.49 -4.07 17.24
C THR A 144 -3.15 -4.69 17.62
N ALA A 145 -3.08 -6.02 17.80
CA ALA A 145 -1.87 -6.70 18.24
C ALA A 145 -0.85 -6.89 17.12
N HIS A 146 0.42 -6.83 17.49
CA HIS A 146 1.52 -7.25 16.62
C HIS A 146 1.66 -8.77 16.65
N GLU A 147 1.91 -9.38 15.49
CA GLU A 147 2.01 -10.83 15.32
C GLU A 147 3.09 -11.51 16.20
N SER A 148 4.20 -10.81 16.45
CA SER A 148 5.41 -11.40 17.06
C SER A 148 6.02 -10.59 18.19
N ILE A 149 5.40 -9.47 18.59
CA ILE A 149 5.94 -8.58 19.63
C ILE A 149 4.85 -8.37 20.67
N VAL A 150 5.14 -8.71 21.92
CA VAL A 150 4.16 -8.65 23.01
C VAL A 150 4.80 -8.00 24.25
N PRO A 151 4.13 -7.02 24.89
CA PRO A 151 2.91 -6.34 24.45
C PRO A 151 3.20 -5.30 23.36
N TYR A 152 2.51 -5.41 22.23
CA TYR A 152 2.45 -4.40 21.19
C TYR A 152 1.01 -4.38 20.65
N GLN A 153 0.10 -3.72 21.39
CA GLN A 153 -1.33 -3.73 21.09
C GLN A 153 -2.09 -2.60 21.82
N ALA A 154 -3.34 -2.39 21.43
CA ALA A 154 -4.24 -1.50 22.17
C ALA A 154 -4.86 -2.20 23.39
N PHE A 155 -4.97 -1.47 24.48
CA PHE A 155 -5.58 -1.86 25.75
C PHE A 155 -6.67 -0.86 26.13
N GLU A 156 -7.77 -1.35 26.66
CA GLU A 156 -8.87 -0.53 27.15
C GLU A 156 -8.46 0.24 28.42
N THR A 157 -8.89 1.49 28.51
CA THR A 157 -8.77 2.36 29.69
C THR A 157 -10.16 2.77 30.16
N LYS A 158 -10.23 3.54 31.26
CA LYS A 158 -11.49 4.06 31.79
C LYS A 158 -12.30 4.88 30.78
N ASP A 159 -11.63 5.52 29.83
CA ASP A 159 -12.18 6.55 28.95
C ASP A 159 -11.82 6.35 27.47
N GLY A 160 -11.21 5.21 27.10
CA GLY A 160 -10.84 4.94 25.73
C GLY A 160 -9.86 3.77 25.60
N TYR A 161 -8.87 3.93 24.72
CA TYR A 161 -7.84 2.94 24.47
C TYR A 161 -6.47 3.60 24.45
N ILE A 162 -5.47 2.88 24.95
CA ILE A 162 -4.05 3.22 24.80
C ILE A 162 -3.33 2.10 24.06
N THR A 163 -2.38 2.43 23.21
CA THR A 163 -1.50 1.42 22.60
C THR A 163 -0.21 1.33 23.42
N LEU A 164 0.08 0.13 23.93
CA LEU A 164 1.35 -0.16 24.59
C LEU A 164 2.27 -0.88 23.61
N ALA A 165 3.55 -0.48 23.61
CA ALA A 165 4.59 -1.08 22.80
C ALA A 165 5.86 -1.28 23.63
N ALA A 166 6.03 -2.49 24.16
CA ALA A 166 7.28 -2.94 24.76
C ALA A 166 7.95 -3.96 23.84
N ALA A 167 8.77 -3.46 22.92
CA ALA A 167 9.41 -4.25 21.87
C ALA A 167 10.73 -4.93 22.30
N SER A 168 11.02 -4.95 23.61
CA SER A 168 12.21 -5.59 24.18
C SER A 168 12.01 -5.92 25.65
N ASN A 169 12.75 -6.91 26.16
CA ASN A 169 12.71 -7.30 27.58
C ASN A 169 12.99 -6.12 28.53
N ARG A 170 13.87 -5.20 28.13
CA ARG A 170 14.16 -3.99 28.91
C ARG A 170 12.93 -3.07 28.98
N GLN A 171 12.29 -2.80 27.84
CA GLN A 171 11.08 -1.97 27.81
C GLN A 171 9.93 -2.65 28.57
N PHE A 172 9.81 -3.97 28.45
CA PHE A 172 8.80 -4.72 29.19
C PHE A 172 9.02 -4.62 30.70
N LYS A 173 10.26 -4.76 31.19
CA LYS A 173 10.57 -4.57 32.61
C LYS A 173 10.17 -3.17 33.10
N ILE A 174 10.50 -2.12 32.35
CA ILE A 174 10.12 -0.73 32.68
C ILE A 174 8.59 -0.59 32.72
N LEU A 175 7.89 -1.21 31.77
CA LEU A 175 6.42 -1.22 31.77
C LEU A 175 5.85 -1.90 33.01
N CYS A 176 6.40 -3.06 33.41
CA CYS A 176 5.97 -3.80 34.61
C CYS A 176 6.16 -2.99 35.89
N GLU A 177 7.32 -2.32 36.01
CA GLU A 177 7.63 -1.44 37.13
C GLU A 177 6.64 -0.26 37.19
N ALA A 178 6.26 0.31 36.05
CA ALA A 178 5.35 1.45 35.96
C ALA A 178 3.88 1.12 36.31
N ILE A 179 3.44 -0.13 36.10
CA ILE A 179 2.07 -0.56 36.40
C ILE A 179 1.94 -1.28 37.75
N GLU A 180 3.01 -1.28 38.56
CA GLU A 180 3.10 -1.91 39.89
C GLU A 180 2.74 -3.41 39.90
N ASP A 181 2.77 -4.08 38.75
CA ASP A 181 2.42 -5.49 38.57
C ASP A 181 3.61 -6.32 38.07
N VAL A 182 4.72 -6.23 38.79
CA VAL A 182 5.97 -6.92 38.45
C VAL A 182 5.84 -8.45 38.62
N GLY A 183 5.03 -8.90 39.59
CA GLY A 183 4.86 -10.32 39.92
C GLY A 183 4.07 -11.13 38.89
N SER A 184 2.98 -10.58 38.34
CA SER A 184 2.19 -11.28 37.31
C SER A 184 2.91 -11.26 35.95
N CYS A 185 3.60 -10.17 35.63
CA CYS A 185 4.27 -9.99 34.35
C CYS A 185 5.52 -10.88 34.16
N ILE A 186 6.27 -11.17 35.24
CA ILE A 186 7.44 -12.06 35.18
C ILE A 186 7.04 -13.52 34.90
N ASN A 187 5.89 -13.98 35.41
CA ASN A 187 5.43 -15.35 35.18
C ASN A 187 4.97 -15.60 33.74
N ASN A 188 4.49 -14.56 33.04
CA ASN A 188 4.11 -14.64 31.63
C ASN A 188 5.31 -14.58 30.65
N LEU A 189 6.47 -14.05 31.07
CA LEU A 189 7.71 -14.11 30.26
C LEU A 189 8.25 -15.53 30.07
N ALA A 190 7.92 -16.46 30.97
CA ALA A 190 8.31 -17.86 30.86
C ALA A 190 7.37 -18.70 29.96
N ALA A 191 6.26 -18.11 29.50
CA ALA A 191 5.22 -18.78 28.72
C ALA A 191 5.15 -18.32 27.24
N CYS A 192 5.96 -17.34 26.83
CA CYS A 192 6.13 -16.90 25.44
C CYS A 192 7.39 -17.49 24.81
#